data_AF-A0A1F5V5G9-F1
#
_entry.id   AF-A0A1F5V5G9-F1
#
_cell.length_a   1.000
_cell.length_b   1.000
_cell.length_c   1.000
_cell.angle_alpha   90.00
_cell.angle_beta   90.00
_cell.angle_gamma   90.00
#
_symmetry.space_group_name_H-M   'P 1'
#
loop_
_entity.id
_entity.type
_entity.pdbx_description
1 polymer ?
#
loop_
_entity_poly.entity_id
_entity_poly.type
_entity_poly.pdbx_seq_one_letter_code
_entity_poly.pdbx_strand_id
1 'polypeptide(L)' 'MKLNGDKSGMEELKYIKENKLFYLKFILKEAQTNTDHRASFRGRNMGKFILEYNVQKDEFTILRDSSE' A
#
# COMPACT_ATOMS: atom_id res chain seq x y z
N MET A 1 -4.99 -8.93 9.45
CA MET A 1 -4.75 -8.04 8.29
C MET A 1 -5.92 -8.05 7.33
N LYS A 2 -6.70 -6.96 7.34
CA LYS A 2 -7.65 -6.65 6.27
C LYS A 2 -7.05 -5.57 5.38
N LEU A 3 -7.31 -5.68 4.08
CA LEU A 3 -6.85 -4.75 3.06
C LEU A 3 -8.08 -4.20 2.33
N ASN A 4 -8.29 -2.90 2.43
CA ASN A 4 -9.42 -2.18 1.84
C ASN A 4 -8.91 -1.08 0.88
N GLY A 5 -9.80 -0.44 0.11
CA GLY A 5 -9.45 0.71 -0.73
C GLY A 5 -9.58 0.49 -2.24
N ASP A 6 -8.78 1.23 -3.02
CA ASP A 6 -8.87 1.29 -4.48
C ASP A 6 -8.62 -0.07 -5.15
N LYS A 7 -9.51 -0.45 -6.08
CA LYS A 7 -9.44 -1.75 -6.79
C LYS A 7 -8.14 -1.89 -7.60
N SER A 8 -7.72 -0.83 -8.29
CA SER A 8 -6.50 -0.84 -9.11
C SER A 8 -5.27 -0.98 -8.21
N GLY A 9 -5.24 -0.25 -7.10
CA GLY A 9 -4.18 -0.35 -6.10
C GLY A 9 -4.08 -1.74 -5.48
N MET A 10 -5.22 -2.41 -5.23
CA MET A 10 -5.23 -3.80 -4.76
C MET A 10 -4.67 -4.79 -5.78
N GLU A 11 -4.99 -4.63 -7.07
CA GLU A 11 -4.44 -5.48 -8.13
C GLU A 11 -2.93 -5.33 -8.23
N GLU A 12 -2.42 -4.11 -8.13
CA GLU A 12 -0.98 -3.83 -8.10
C GLU A 12 -0.32 -4.41 -6.85
N LEU A 13 -0.97 -4.34 -5.68
CA LEU A 13 -0.46 -4.96 -4.47
C LEU A 13 -0.40 -6.49 -4.58
N LYS A 14 -1.39 -7.11 -5.24
CA LYS A 14 -1.37 -8.56 -5.54
C LYS A 14 -0.19 -8.92 -6.43
N TYR A 15 0.04 -8.15 -7.49
CA TYR A 15 1.20 -8.34 -8.36
C TYR A 15 2.52 -8.22 -7.58
N ILE A 16 2.64 -7.20 -6.72
CA ILE A 16 3.81 -7.00 -5.85
C ILE A 16 3.99 -8.17 -4.88
N LYS A 17 2.90 -8.73 -4.32
CA LYS A 17 2.95 -9.91 -3.45
C LYS A 17 3.57 -11.11 -4.16
N GLU A 18 3.20 -11.34 -5.43
CA GLU A 18 3.66 -12.48 -6.21
C GLU A 18 5.08 -12.30 -6.75
N ASN A 19 5.46 -11.08 -7.14
CA ASN A 19 6.71 -10.82 -7.87
C ASN A 19 7.79 -10.13 -7.04
N LYS A 20 7.41 -9.45 -5.95
CA LYS A 20 8.28 -8.56 -5.17
C LYS A 20 7.98 -8.66 -3.68
N LEU A 21 7.95 -9.88 -3.15
CA LEU A 21 7.55 -10.14 -1.76
C LEU A 21 8.35 -9.36 -0.71
N PHE A 22 9.66 -9.19 -0.91
CA PHE A 22 10.49 -8.38 0.00
C PHE A 22 10.10 -6.91 -0.01
N TYR A 23 9.79 -6.36 -1.18
CA TYR A 23 9.30 -4.99 -1.31
C TYR A 23 7.94 -4.83 -0.64
N LEU A 24 7.04 -5.81 -0.76
CA LEU A 24 5.76 -5.81 -0.04
C LEU A 24 5.97 -5.71 1.48
N LYS A 25 6.86 -6.53 2.03
CA LYS A 25 7.17 -6.51 3.47
C LYS A 25 7.75 -5.17 3.89
N PHE A 26 8.62 -4.59 3.07
CA PHE A 26 9.19 -3.28 3.31
C PHE A 26 8.11 -2.20 3.40
N ILE A 27 7.24 -2.07 2.38
CA ILE A 27 6.21 -1.02 2.37
C ILE A 27 5.17 -1.19 3.48
N LEU A 28 4.82 -2.43 3.83
CA LEU A 28 3.92 -2.71 4.96
C LEU A 28 4.56 -2.29 6.28
N LYS A 29 5.85 -2.60 6.47
CA LYS A 29 6.57 -2.25 7.69
C LYS A 29 6.79 -0.75 7.78
N GLU A 30 7.09 -0.08 6.68
CA GLU A 30 7.23 1.36 6.59
C GLU A 30 5.93 2.06 7.02
N ALA A 31 4.78 1.68 6.43
CA ALA A 31 3.47 2.22 6.80
C ALA A 31 3.10 1.95 8.27
N GLN A 32 3.62 0.88 8.88
CA GLN A 32 3.39 0.62 10.31
C GLN A 32 4.27 1.46 11.24
N THR A 33 5.46 1.85 10.80
CA THR A 33 6.51 2.38 11.69
C THR A 33 6.78 3.86 11.52
N ASN A 34 6.46 4.44 10.36
CA ASN A 34 6.58 5.87 10.18
C ASN A 34 5.45 6.64 10.88
N THR A 35 5.69 7.93 11.13
CA THR A 35 4.78 8.80 11.87
C THR A 35 3.47 9.06 11.13
N ASP A 36 3.52 9.07 9.80
CA ASP A 36 2.36 9.35 8.95
C ASP A 36 1.48 8.11 8.75
N HIS A 37 1.93 6.95 9.22
CA HIS A 37 1.33 5.63 9.00
C HIS A 37 0.98 5.35 7.54
N ARG A 38 1.86 5.78 6.62
CA ARG A 38 1.62 5.76 5.17
C ARG A 38 2.87 5.37 4.41
N ALA A 39 2.77 4.44 3.48
CA ALA A 39 3.86 4.12 2.54
C ALA A 39 3.40 4.36 1.10
N SER A 40 4.23 5.02 0.31
CA SER A 40 3.96 5.19 -1.12
C SER A 40 4.51 4.01 -1.91
N PHE A 41 3.77 3.55 -2.91
CA PHE A 41 4.25 2.55 -3.85
C PHE A 41 3.78 2.87 -5.27
N ARG A 42 4.55 2.41 -6.25
CA ARG A 42 4.20 2.55 -7.66
C ARG A 42 3.72 1.22 -8.22
N GLY A 43 2.56 1.27 -8.88
CA GLY A 43 2.07 0.16 -9.69
C GLY A 43 2.82 0.07 -11.03
N ARG A 44 2.60 -1.04 -11.74
CA ARG A 44 3.17 -1.31 -13.07
C ARG A 44 2.82 -0.23 -14.10
N ASN A 45 1.61 0.33 -14.00
CA ASN A 45 1.12 1.37 -14.93
C ASN A 45 1.57 2.79 -14.56
N MET A 46 2.69 2.94 -13.83
CA MET A 46 3.17 4.21 -13.26
C MET A 46 2.20 4.92 -12.29
N GLY A 47 1.05 4.31 -11.99
CA GLY A 47 0.13 4.80 -10.97
C GLY A 47 0.79 4.85 -9.60
N LYS A 48 0.69 6.01 -8.94
CA LYS A 48 1.12 6.17 -7.55
C LYS A 48 -0.04 5.82 -6.63
N PHE A 49 0.26 5.02 -5.62
CA PHE A 49 -0.68 4.61 -4.60
C PHE A 49 -0.07 4.84 -3.22
N ILE A 50 -0.93 5.05 -2.24
CA ILE A 50 -0.58 5.20 -0.84
C ILE A 50 -1.21 4.05 -0.08
N LEU A 51 -0.39 3.34 0.66
CA LEU A 51 -0.80 2.34 1.62
C LEU A 51 -0.87 3.00 3.00
N GLU A 52 -2.08 3.24 3.50
CA GLU A 52 -2.34 3.81 4.82
C GLU A 52 -2.61 2.70 5.84
N TYR A 53 -1.96 2.77 7.00
CA TYR A 53 -2.16 1.85 8.10
C TYR A 53 -3.01 2.49 9.21
N ASN A 54 -4.14 1.86 9.54
CA ASN A 54 -4.98 2.23 10.65
C ASN A 54 -4.56 1.46 11.91
N VAL A 55 -3.84 2.13 12.80
CA VAL A 55 -3.30 1.54 14.04
C VAL A 55 -4.41 1.04 14.97
N GLN A 56 -5.55 1.74 15.03
CA GLN A 56 -6.64 1.37 15.94
C GLN A 56 -7.35 0.08 15.53
N LYS A 57 -7.42 -0.19 14.21
CA LYS A 57 -8.13 -1.34 13.66
C LYS A 57 -7.21 -2.48 13.19
N ASP A 58 -5.90 -2.25 13.14
CA ASP A 58 -4.93 -3.13 12.49
C ASP A 58 -5.33 -3.46 11.03
N GLU A 59 -5.68 -2.42 10.28
CA GLU A 59 -6.16 -2.51 8.90
C GLU A 59 -5.33 -1.63 7.97
N PHE A 60 -5.16 -2.08 6.72
CA PHE A 60 -4.52 -1.30 5.68
C PHE A 60 -5.54 -0.83 4.64
N THR A 61 -5.41 0.41 4.21
CA THR A 61 -6.24 1.02 3.16
C THR A 61 -5.36 1.51 2.03
N ILE A 62 -5.70 1.15 0.80
CA ILE A 62 -5.01 1.63 -0.40
C ILE A 62 -5.76 2.82 -0.97
N LEU A 63 -5.07 3.95 -1.08
CA LEU A 63 -5.55 5.18 -1.67
C LEU A 63 -4.82 5.40 -3.00
N ARG A 64 -5.54 5.90 -4.00
CA ARG A 64 -4.91 6.41 -5.22
C ARG A 64 -4.34 7.78 -4.92
N ASP A 65 -3.07 7.98 -5.25
CA ASP A 65 -2.45 9.31 -5.15
C ASP A 65 -2.94 10.12 -6.35
N SER A 66 -3.97 10.95 -6.12
CA SER A 66 -4.57 11.83 -7.12
C SER A 66 -3.79 13.13 -7.33
N SER A 67 -2.51 13.18 -6.92
CA SER A 67 -1.63 14.31 -7.18
C SER A 67 -1.21 14.34 -8.66
N GLU A 68 -2.14 14.76 -9.52
CA GLU A 68 -1.91 15.22 -10.91
C GLU A 68 -2.25 16.71 -11.01
#